data_AF-A0A0K9NZZ9-F1
#
_entry.id   AF-A0A0K9NZZ9-F1
#
_cell.length_a   1.000
_cell.length_b   1.000
_cell.length_c   1.000
_cell.angle_alpha   90.00
_cell.angle_beta   90.00
_cell.angle_gamma   90.00
#
_symmetry.space_group_name_H-M   'P 1'
#
loop_
_entity.id
_entity.type
_entity.pdbx_description
1 polymer ?
#
loop_
_entity_poly.entity_id
_entity_poly.type
_entity_poly.pdbx_seq_one_letter_code
_entity_poly.pdbx_strand_id
1 'polypeptide(L)'
;MGTFAGHVIPGVAFILLGLWHTVSTVFSYKTSIASHEIFQSRIWYPIHCFKHMELLSILGFSILAIASDIIDYHSFHLSLSLLGSEHIVIFLHIIVYAFFALVFDLVIDKELGLIHPLLGLLASSAFGQELFIFHFHSADHVGLEGHYHWLLQLIIFISLVSTLGSTAVPSSFMAAIVRSVSLLFQGLWFVAMGFVLWGPGTGAYSNLGVNNDHESLARGSTVALNRAQSLANLQFSLILAGIWVFVGFLSLKFLRTVCMDYRRINEERTKHSQNDGAV
;
A
#
# COMPACT_ATOMS: atom_id res chain seq x y z
N MET A 1 4.56 -13.85 -17.22
CA MET A 1 5.66 -14.22 -16.31
C MET A 1 6.23 -12.93 -15.75
N GLY A 2 6.17 -12.72 -14.44
CA GLY A 2 6.71 -11.51 -13.84
C GLY A 2 8.25 -11.50 -13.84
N THR A 3 8.85 -10.32 -13.71
CA THR A 3 10.30 -10.15 -13.63
C THR A 3 10.70 -9.70 -12.23
N PHE A 4 11.97 -9.90 -11.86
CA PHE A 4 12.51 -9.37 -10.60
C PHE A 4 12.27 -7.85 -10.48
N ALA A 5 12.62 -7.11 -11.52
CA ALA A 5 12.43 -5.65 -11.57
C ALA A 5 10.95 -5.27 -11.53
N GLY A 6 10.10 -6.00 -12.26
CA GLY A 6 8.65 -5.78 -12.30
C GLY A 6 7.94 -5.96 -10.94
N HIS A 7 8.55 -6.67 -10.00
CA HIS A 7 8.03 -6.78 -8.62
C HIS A 7 8.72 -5.80 -7.66
N VAL A 8 10.04 -5.68 -7.72
CA VAL A 8 10.80 -4.86 -6.77
C VAL A 8 10.53 -3.36 -6.98
N ILE A 9 10.44 -2.89 -8.22
CA ILE A 9 10.25 -1.46 -8.52
C ILE A 9 8.89 -0.96 -8.00
N PRO A 10 7.74 -1.59 -8.35
CA PRO A 10 6.46 -1.23 -7.74
C PRO A 10 6.47 -1.44 -6.22
N GLY A 11 7.12 -2.49 -5.73
CA GLY A 11 7.23 -2.77 -4.30
C GLY A 11 7.87 -1.61 -3.52
N VAL A 12 8.98 -1.06 -4.01
CA VAL A 12 9.63 0.11 -3.40
C VAL A 12 8.73 1.34 -3.46
N ALA A 13 8.02 1.58 -4.57
CA ALA A 13 7.08 2.69 -4.67
C ALA A 13 5.96 2.59 -3.62
N PHE A 14 5.36 1.41 -3.46
CA PHE A 14 4.34 1.15 -2.44
C PHE A 14 4.88 1.27 -1.01
N ILE A 15 6.14 0.86 -0.74
CA ILE A 15 6.77 1.03 0.57
C ILE A 15 6.90 2.52 0.90
N LEU A 16 7.42 3.33 -0.02
CA LEU A 16 7.59 4.77 0.20
C LEU A 16 6.25 5.47 0.41
N LEU A 17 5.25 5.15 -0.43
CA LEU A 17 3.91 5.70 -0.33
C LEU A 17 3.23 5.25 0.97
N GLY A 18 3.32 3.97 1.33
CA GLY A 18 2.71 3.40 2.54
C GLY A 18 3.34 3.95 3.82
N LEU A 19 4.67 4.13 3.87
CA LEU A 19 5.35 4.77 5.00
C LEU A 19 4.91 6.22 5.17
N TRP A 20 4.87 6.97 4.07
CA TRP A 20 4.38 8.34 4.06
C TRP A 20 2.95 8.38 4.59
N HIS A 21 2.04 7.64 3.99
CA HIS A 21 0.63 7.60 4.39
C HIS A 21 0.48 7.20 5.87
N THR A 22 1.25 6.23 6.34
CA THR A 22 1.20 5.78 7.74
C THR A 22 1.62 6.90 8.71
N VAL A 23 2.75 7.55 8.43
CA VAL A 23 3.25 8.67 9.26
C VAL A 23 2.29 9.85 9.21
N SER A 24 1.80 10.22 8.03
CA SER A 24 0.85 11.31 7.87
C SER A 24 -0.50 11.02 8.53
N THR A 25 -1.00 9.78 8.49
CA THR A 25 -2.24 9.38 9.16
C THR A 25 -2.12 9.54 10.67
N VAL A 26 -1.04 9.03 11.27
CA VAL A 26 -0.78 9.17 12.71
C VAL A 26 -0.61 10.64 13.10
N PHE A 27 0.10 11.43 12.28
CA PHE A 27 0.28 12.86 12.55
C PHE A 27 -1.02 13.67 12.38
N SER A 28 -1.85 13.37 11.40
CA SER A 28 -3.18 14.00 11.26
C SER A 28 -4.07 13.66 12.45
N TYR A 29 -4.06 12.41 12.91
CA TYR A 29 -4.79 12.01 14.12
C TYR A 29 -4.26 12.73 15.37
N LYS A 30 -2.94 12.90 15.48
CA LYS A 30 -2.32 13.72 16.52
C LYS A 30 -2.87 15.12 16.54
N THR A 31 -2.84 15.78 15.39
CA THR A 31 -3.23 17.17 15.26
C THR A 31 -4.70 17.34 15.62
N SER A 32 -5.58 16.47 15.14
CA SER A 32 -7.01 16.49 15.48
C SER A 32 -7.26 16.36 16.99
N ILE A 33 -6.53 15.48 17.68
CA ILE A 33 -6.63 15.38 19.16
C ILE A 33 -6.15 16.66 19.84
N ALA A 34 -5.02 17.23 19.39
CA ALA A 34 -4.45 18.44 19.98
C ALA A 34 -5.31 19.69 19.72
N SER A 35 -5.98 19.78 18.57
CA SER A 35 -6.90 20.87 18.22
C SER A 35 -8.33 20.68 18.72
N HIS A 36 -8.63 19.55 19.39
CA HIS A 36 -9.99 19.14 19.76
C HIS A 36 -10.97 19.05 18.57
N GLU A 37 -10.45 18.73 17.38
CA GLU A 37 -11.24 18.56 16.16
C GLU A 37 -11.51 17.08 15.87
N ILE A 38 -12.58 16.82 15.13
CA ILE A 38 -12.87 15.47 14.64
C ILE A 38 -11.83 15.11 13.58
N PHE A 39 -11.16 13.97 13.74
CA PHE A 39 -10.24 13.45 12.74
C PHE A 39 -10.93 13.30 11.39
N GLN A 40 -10.22 13.64 10.32
CA GLN A 40 -10.68 13.44 8.94
C GLN A 40 -9.57 12.78 8.13
N SER A 41 -9.84 11.57 7.66
CA SER A 41 -8.97 10.81 6.76
C SER A 41 -8.81 11.55 5.44
N ARG A 42 -7.61 11.50 4.85
CA ARG A 42 -7.33 12.00 3.50
C ARG A 42 -6.86 10.85 2.63
N ILE A 43 -7.32 10.81 1.39
CA ILE A 43 -6.92 9.77 0.43
C ILE A 43 -5.44 9.95 0.00
N TRP A 44 -4.96 11.20 -0.06
CA TRP A 44 -3.55 11.56 -0.31
C TRP A 44 -3.08 12.64 0.67
N TYR A 45 -1.77 12.78 0.84
CA TYR A 45 -1.15 13.71 1.79
C TYR A 45 -0.17 14.68 1.13
N PRO A 46 -0.23 15.99 1.43
CA PRO A 46 0.75 16.94 0.89
C PRO A 46 2.07 16.93 1.67
N ILE A 47 3.19 17.24 1.01
CA ILE A 47 4.45 17.63 1.67
C ILE A 47 4.55 19.15 1.73
N HIS A 48 5.15 19.65 2.81
CA HIS A 48 5.37 21.07 3.06
C HIS A 48 6.09 21.80 1.91
N CYS A 49 7.11 21.18 1.31
CA CYS A 49 7.91 21.78 0.23
C CYS A 49 7.26 21.65 -1.15
N PHE A 50 6.49 20.59 -1.39
CA PHE A 50 5.88 20.29 -2.69
C PHE A 50 4.50 19.68 -2.46
N LYS A 51 3.47 20.53 -2.44
CA LYS A 51 2.09 20.17 -2.06
C LYS A 51 1.60 18.92 -2.81
N HIS A 52 1.80 18.86 -4.13
CA HIS A 52 1.27 17.81 -4.99
C HIS A 52 2.28 16.70 -5.32
N MET A 53 3.38 16.60 -4.57
CA MET A 53 4.47 15.66 -4.89
C MET A 53 3.98 14.22 -4.97
N GLU A 54 3.10 13.79 -4.06
CA GLU A 54 2.52 12.44 -4.07
C GLU A 54 1.80 12.15 -5.39
N LEU A 55 0.85 13.03 -5.78
CA LEU A 55 0.03 12.85 -6.98
C LEU A 55 0.87 12.89 -8.26
N LEU A 56 1.85 13.79 -8.33
CA LEU A 56 2.78 13.88 -9.47
C LEU A 56 3.69 12.64 -9.55
N SER A 57 4.17 12.13 -8.42
CA SER A 57 4.95 10.89 -8.38
C SER A 57 4.12 9.68 -8.81
N ILE A 58 2.87 9.56 -8.36
CA ILE A 58 1.95 8.50 -8.78
C ILE A 58 1.70 8.57 -10.29
N LEU A 59 1.41 9.76 -10.81
CA LEU A 59 1.17 9.97 -12.24
C LEU A 59 2.41 9.62 -13.07
N GLY A 60 3.58 10.16 -12.69
CA GLY A 60 4.85 9.92 -13.38
C GLY A 60 5.23 8.44 -13.36
N PHE A 61 5.13 7.78 -12.20
CA PHE A 61 5.42 6.35 -12.08
C PHE A 61 4.49 5.51 -12.95
N SER A 62 3.19 5.82 -12.96
CA SER A 62 2.21 5.08 -13.76
C SER A 62 2.44 5.25 -15.26
N ILE A 63 2.78 6.46 -15.72
CA ILE A 63 3.14 6.71 -17.12
C ILE A 63 4.41 5.95 -17.50
N LEU A 64 5.44 5.98 -16.65
CA LEU A 64 6.68 5.24 -16.88
C LEU A 64 6.45 3.73 -16.91
N ALA A 65 5.59 3.19 -16.04
CA ALA A 65 5.24 1.78 -16.04
C ALA A 65 4.53 1.36 -17.33
N ILE A 66 3.54 2.13 -17.78
CA ILE A 66 2.87 1.90 -19.06
C ILE A 66 3.87 2.01 -20.23
N ALA A 67 4.75 3.01 -20.21
CA ALA A 67 5.75 3.19 -21.25
C ALA A 67 6.75 2.02 -21.30
N SER A 68 7.19 1.53 -20.14
CA SER A 68 8.07 0.36 -20.04
C SER A 68 7.40 -0.88 -20.63
N ASP A 69 6.15 -1.14 -20.27
CA ASP A 69 5.37 -2.27 -20.81
C ASP A 69 5.23 -2.18 -22.34
N ILE A 70 4.96 -0.98 -22.88
CA ILE A 70 4.83 -0.75 -24.33
C ILE A 70 6.18 -0.94 -25.04
N ILE A 71 7.28 -0.46 -24.46
CA ILE A 71 8.63 -0.56 -25.06
C ILE A 71 9.11 -2.02 -25.07
N ASP A 72 8.92 -2.74 -23.97
CA ASP A 72 9.27 -4.16 -23.87
C ASP A 72 8.46 -4.98 -24.89
N TYR A 73 7.18 -4.64 -25.10
CA TYR A 73 6.34 -5.27 -26.11
C TYR A 73 6.78 -4.97 -27.55
N HIS A 74 7.07 -3.71 -27.86
CA HIS A 74 7.48 -3.29 -29.21
C HIS A 74 8.82 -3.90 -29.64
N SER A 75 9.70 -4.18 -28.67
CA SER A 75 11.02 -4.78 -28.94
C SER A 75 10.96 -6.26 -29.35
N PHE A 76 9.85 -6.97 -29.07
CA PHE A 76 9.80 -8.42 -29.25
C PHE A 76 8.82 -8.96 -30.30
N HIS A 77 7.65 -8.36 -30.61
CA HIS A 77 6.82 -8.84 -31.74
C HIS A 77 5.82 -7.79 -32.28
N LEU A 78 5.83 -7.56 -33.60
CA LEU A 78 4.82 -6.77 -34.34
C LEU A 78 3.53 -7.58 -34.58
N SER A 79 2.92 -8.12 -33.53
CA SER A 79 1.57 -8.67 -33.59
C SER A 79 0.60 -7.71 -32.92
N LEU A 80 -0.61 -7.59 -33.45
CA LEU A 80 -1.71 -6.75 -32.93
C LEU A 80 -2.31 -7.30 -31.61
N SER A 81 -1.47 -7.72 -30.66
CA SER A 81 -1.84 -8.08 -29.30
C SER A 81 -1.74 -6.82 -28.43
N LEU A 82 -2.71 -5.91 -28.60
CA LEU A 82 -2.94 -4.78 -27.69
C LEU A 82 -3.39 -5.25 -26.28
N LEU A 83 -3.42 -6.57 -26.05
CA LEU A 83 -3.99 -7.30 -24.92
C LEU A 83 -2.90 -7.91 -24.01
N GLY A 84 -1.61 -7.61 -24.28
CA GLY A 84 -0.47 -8.34 -23.73
C GLY A 84 0.03 -7.93 -22.33
N SER A 85 -0.43 -6.82 -21.77
CA SER A 85 -0.19 -6.52 -20.35
C SER A 85 -1.45 -5.97 -19.70
N GLU A 86 -2.25 -6.89 -19.16
CA GLU A 86 -3.42 -6.59 -18.33
C GLU A 86 -3.09 -5.60 -17.18
N HIS A 87 -1.80 -5.52 -16.79
CA HIS A 87 -1.25 -4.55 -15.84
C HIS A 87 -1.37 -3.08 -16.29
N ILE A 88 -1.37 -2.75 -17.59
CA ILE A 88 -1.59 -1.38 -18.09
C ILE A 88 -2.92 -0.82 -17.57
N VAL A 89 -3.94 -1.68 -17.47
CA VAL A 89 -5.28 -1.26 -17.01
C VAL A 89 -5.26 -0.88 -15.53
N ILE A 90 -4.39 -1.50 -14.72
CA ILE A 90 -4.18 -1.11 -13.31
C ILE A 90 -3.61 0.31 -13.25
N PHE A 91 -2.52 0.57 -14.00
CA PHE A 91 -1.90 1.89 -14.05
C PHE A 91 -2.83 2.97 -14.63
N LEU A 92 -3.69 2.62 -15.58
CA LEU A 92 -4.70 3.54 -16.10
C LEU A 92 -5.68 4.00 -15.00
N HIS A 93 -6.17 3.08 -14.17
CA HIS A 93 -7.05 3.44 -13.04
C HIS A 93 -6.32 4.32 -12.00
N ILE A 94 -5.04 4.03 -11.74
CA ILE A 94 -4.20 4.84 -10.86
C ILE A 94 -4.00 6.26 -11.44
N ILE A 95 -3.78 6.38 -12.76
CA ILE A 95 -3.69 7.67 -13.46
C ILE A 95 -5.00 8.44 -13.35
N VAL A 96 -6.15 7.80 -13.58
CA VAL A 96 -7.47 8.42 -13.45
C VAL A 96 -7.66 8.99 -12.05
N TYR A 97 -7.37 8.20 -11.00
CA TYR A 97 -7.39 8.67 -9.63
C TYR A 97 -6.48 9.89 -9.41
N ALA A 98 -5.19 9.79 -9.76
CA ALA A 98 -4.21 10.83 -9.50
C ALA A 98 -4.50 12.13 -10.28
N PHE A 99 -4.96 12.00 -11.52
CA PHE A 99 -5.35 13.13 -12.37
C PHE A 99 -6.54 13.88 -11.77
N PHE A 100 -7.63 13.20 -11.42
CA PHE A 100 -8.79 13.87 -10.84
C PHE A 100 -8.51 14.42 -9.44
N ALA A 101 -7.68 13.75 -8.62
CA ALA A 101 -7.22 14.28 -7.35
C ALA A 101 -6.46 15.60 -7.52
N LEU A 102 -5.61 15.68 -8.55
CA LEU A 102 -4.85 16.89 -8.85
C LEU A 102 -5.76 18.00 -9.38
N VAL A 103 -6.64 17.69 -10.34
CA VAL A 103 -7.58 18.66 -10.92
C VAL A 103 -8.51 19.23 -9.85
N PHE A 104 -9.07 18.40 -8.97
CA PHE A 104 -9.95 18.89 -7.92
C PHE A 104 -9.25 19.83 -6.94
N ASP A 105 -8.00 19.54 -6.55
CA ASP A 105 -7.25 20.40 -5.63
C ASP A 105 -6.70 21.68 -6.31
N LEU A 106 -6.62 21.73 -7.64
CA LEU A 106 -6.20 22.92 -8.41
C LEU A 106 -7.35 23.82 -8.86
N VAL A 107 -8.50 23.25 -9.21
CA VAL A 107 -9.59 23.95 -9.91
C VAL A 107 -10.81 24.17 -9.02
N ILE A 108 -11.10 23.25 -8.10
CA ILE A 108 -12.32 23.32 -7.29
C ILE A 108 -11.99 23.93 -5.93
N ASP A 109 -12.71 25.01 -5.58
CA ASP A 109 -12.66 25.57 -4.24
C ASP A 109 -13.05 24.50 -3.21
N LYS A 110 -12.29 24.46 -2.11
CA LYS A 110 -12.36 23.43 -1.06
C LYS A 110 -13.72 23.28 -0.37
N GLU A 111 -14.69 24.12 -0.71
CA GLU A 111 -16.02 24.17 -0.10
C GLU A 111 -16.98 23.08 -0.60
N LEU A 112 -16.65 22.39 -1.70
CA LEU A 112 -17.49 21.29 -2.19
C LEU A 112 -17.14 19.98 -1.48
N GLY A 113 -17.78 19.71 -0.34
CA GLY A 113 -17.59 18.47 0.46
C GLY A 113 -17.85 17.13 -0.27
N LEU A 114 -18.22 17.17 -1.56
CA LEU A 114 -18.40 16.03 -2.46
C LEU A 114 -17.10 15.49 -3.08
N ILE A 115 -15.99 16.22 -2.98
CA ILE A 115 -14.71 15.83 -3.60
C ILE A 115 -14.11 14.59 -2.93
N HIS A 116 -14.26 14.47 -1.60
CA HIS A 116 -13.63 13.38 -0.83
C HIS A 116 -14.23 11.99 -1.14
N PRO A 117 -15.55 11.80 -1.16
CA PRO A 117 -16.15 10.50 -1.52
C PRO A 117 -15.79 10.03 -2.94
N LEU A 118 -15.80 10.94 -3.92
CA LEU A 118 -15.47 10.60 -5.31
C LEU A 118 -14.01 10.15 -5.46
N LEU A 119 -13.06 10.88 -4.84
CA LEU A 119 -11.65 10.48 -4.86
C LEU A 119 -11.43 9.13 -4.17
N GLY A 120 -12.12 8.88 -3.07
CA GLY A 120 -12.09 7.59 -2.40
C GLY A 120 -12.62 6.44 -3.27
N LEU A 121 -13.67 6.68 -4.06
CA LEU A 121 -14.19 5.71 -5.04
C LEU A 121 -13.21 5.45 -6.18
N LEU A 122 -12.55 6.49 -6.72
CA LEU A 122 -11.53 6.33 -7.76
C LEU A 122 -10.30 5.57 -7.24
N ALA A 123 -9.85 5.85 -6.00
CA ALA A 123 -8.78 5.08 -5.38
C ALA A 123 -9.21 3.63 -5.13
N SER A 124 -10.45 3.41 -4.68
CA SER A 124 -11.00 2.07 -4.48
C SER A 124 -11.11 1.30 -5.79
N SER A 125 -11.50 1.94 -6.90
CA SER A 125 -11.57 1.26 -8.20
C SER A 125 -10.19 0.83 -8.70
N ALA A 126 -9.13 1.58 -8.39
CA ALA A 126 -7.75 1.15 -8.68
C ALA A 126 -7.38 -0.14 -7.93
N PHE A 127 -7.68 -0.26 -6.63
CA PHE A 127 -7.48 -1.52 -5.89
C PHE A 127 -8.40 -2.64 -6.37
N GLY A 128 -9.64 -2.31 -6.76
CA GLY A 128 -10.57 -3.27 -7.35
C GLY A 128 -10.05 -3.84 -8.66
N GLN A 129 -9.50 -2.99 -9.53
CA GLN A 129 -8.86 -3.41 -10.77
C GLN A 129 -7.61 -4.22 -10.51
N GLU A 130 -6.78 -3.80 -9.57
CA GLU A 130 -5.59 -4.54 -9.16
C GLU A 130 -5.96 -5.96 -8.70
N LEU A 131 -6.94 -6.08 -7.79
CA LEU A 131 -7.43 -7.36 -7.30
C LEU A 131 -8.01 -8.23 -8.42
N PHE A 132 -8.81 -7.64 -9.32
CA PHE A 132 -9.40 -8.34 -10.45
C PHE A 132 -8.32 -8.92 -11.37
N ILE A 133 -7.36 -8.12 -11.80
CA ILE A 133 -6.28 -8.57 -12.69
C ILE A 133 -5.41 -9.61 -11.99
N PHE A 134 -5.00 -9.39 -10.74
CA PHE A 134 -4.20 -10.40 -10.02
C PHE A 134 -4.96 -11.69 -9.74
N HIS A 135 -6.28 -11.65 -9.57
CA HIS A 135 -7.07 -12.86 -9.39
C HIS A 135 -7.00 -13.77 -10.62
N PHE A 136 -7.27 -13.21 -11.80
CA PHE A 136 -7.23 -13.96 -13.05
C PHE A 136 -5.80 -14.29 -13.48
N HIS A 137 -4.83 -13.39 -13.24
CA HIS A 137 -3.41 -13.66 -13.48
C HIS A 137 -2.86 -14.76 -12.56
N SER A 138 -3.29 -14.80 -11.31
CA SER A 138 -2.84 -15.81 -10.34
C SER A 138 -3.45 -17.17 -10.58
N ALA A 139 -4.58 -17.27 -11.30
CA ALA A 139 -5.19 -18.54 -11.66
C ALA A 139 -4.31 -19.34 -12.64
N ASP A 140 -3.39 -18.67 -13.34
CA ASP A 140 -2.44 -19.30 -14.26
C ASP A 140 -1.21 -19.90 -13.54
N HIS A 141 -1.01 -19.57 -12.27
CA HIS A 141 0.16 -19.99 -11.49
C HIS A 141 -0.17 -21.11 -10.50
N VAL A 142 0.57 -22.21 -10.56
CA VAL A 142 0.47 -23.34 -9.62
C VAL A 142 1.66 -23.38 -8.65
N GLY A 143 1.49 -23.99 -7.48
CA GLY A 143 2.57 -24.21 -6.53
C GLY A 143 2.90 -22.98 -5.67
N LEU A 144 4.20 -22.65 -5.56
CA LEU A 144 4.67 -21.60 -4.65
C LEU A 144 4.35 -20.19 -5.16
N GLU A 145 4.53 -19.95 -6.46
CA GLU A 145 4.21 -18.65 -7.09
C GLU A 145 2.73 -18.29 -6.90
N GLY A 146 1.82 -19.24 -7.22
CA GLY A 146 0.39 -19.06 -6.99
C GLY A 146 0.05 -18.78 -5.51
N HIS A 147 0.74 -19.43 -4.56
CA HIS A 147 0.54 -19.18 -3.13
C HIS A 147 0.96 -17.76 -2.71
N TYR A 148 2.09 -17.26 -3.22
CA TYR A 148 2.54 -15.89 -2.96
C TYR A 148 1.57 -14.84 -3.56
N HIS A 149 1.05 -15.08 -4.77
CA HIS A 149 0.05 -14.23 -5.40
C HIS A 149 -1.31 -14.27 -4.67
N TRP A 150 -1.72 -15.42 -4.14
CA TRP A 150 -2.92 -15.52 -3.32
C TRP A 150 -2.80 -14.67 -2.04
N LEU A 151 -1.65 -14.72 -1.37
CA LEU A 151 -1.38 -13.87 -0.21
C LEU A 151 -1.35 -12.38 -0.59
N LEU A 152 -0.84 -12.02 -1.77
CA LEU A 152 -0.89 -10.64 -2.28
C LEU A 152 -2.35 -10.17 -2.47
N GLN A 153 -3.21 -11.00 -3.08
CA GLN A 153 -4.63 -10.68 -3.27
C GLN A 153 -5.34 -10.37 -1.94
N LEU A 154 -4.99 -11.09 -0.86
CA LEU A 154 -5.52 -10.81 0.47
C LEU A 154 -5.14 -9.40 0.94
N ILE A 155 -3.89 -8.98 0.73
CA ILE A 155 -3.44 -7.62 1.09
C ILE A 155 -4.20 -6.58 0.26
N ILE A 156 -4.31 -6.77 -1.05
CA ILE A 156 -5.02 -5.85 -1.95
C ILE A 156 -6.50 -5.74 -1.56
N PHE A 157 -7.14 -6.85 -1.21
CA PHE A 157 -8.53 -6.84 -0.73
C PHE A 157 -8.68 -6.03 0.55
N ILE A 158 -7.74 -6.14 1.50
CA ILE A 158 -7.72 -5.30 2.71
C ILE A 158 -7.52 -3.83 2.33
N SER A 159 -6.65 -3.50 1.37
CA SER A 159 -6.48 -2.14 0.84
C SER A 159 -7.78 -1.59 0.24
N LEU A 160 -8.51 -2.39 -0.54
CA LEU A 160 -9.80 -2.04 -1.12
C LEU A 160 -10.85 -1.74 -0.03
N VAL A 161 -11.07 -2.68 0.89
CA VAL A 161 -12.09 -2.57 1.94
C VAL A 161 -11.78 -1.42 2.89
N SER A 162 -10.52 -1.24 3.28
CA SER A 162 -10.12 -0.12 4.14
C SER A 162 -10.23 1.23 3.44
N THR A 163 -9.98 1.30 2.12
CA THR A 163 -10.20 2.51 1.33
C THR A 163 -11.67 2.87 1.26
N LEU A 164 -12.54 1.92 0.92
CA LEU A 164 -14.00 2.11 0.97
C LEU A 164 -14.47 2.52 2.36
N GLY A 165 -13.98 1.85 3.41
CA GLY A 165 -14.31 2.16 4.80
C GLY A 165 -13.88 3.57 5.22
N SER A 166 -12.68 4.00 4.81
CA SER A 166 -12.16 5.34 5.10
C SER A 166 -12.84 6.43 4.26
N THR A 167 -13.47 6.05 3.15
CA THR A 167 -14.27 6.93 2.30
C THR A 167 -15.70 7.08 2.85
N ALA A 168 -16.31 5.97 3.28
CA ALA A 168 -17.64 5.94 3.86
C ALA A 168 -17.68 6.57 5.26
N VAL A 169 -16.62 6.39 6.05
CA VAL A 169 -16.47 6.95 7.40
C VAL A 169 -15.12 7.66 7.52
N PRO A 170 -15.00 8.91 7.00
CA PRO A 170 -13.74 9.65 7.01
C PRO A 170 -13.17 9.92 8.41
N SER A 171 -14.01 9.91 9.44
CA SER A 171 -13.60 10.07 10.84
C SER A 171 -12.99 8.81 11.47
N SER A 172 -13.03 7.68 10.77
CA SER A 172 -12.47 6.42 11.27
C SER A 172 -10.94 6.39 11.11
N PHE A 173 -10.23 6.69 12.21
CA PHE A 173 -8.78 6.48 12.28
C PHE A 173 -8.40 5.03 11.97
N MET A 174 -9.20 4.07 12.42
CA MET A 174 -8.95 2.64 12.18
C MET A 174 -8.95 2.31 10.68
N ALA A 175 -9.95 2.78 9.93
CA ALA A 175 -9.99 2.54 8.49
C ALA A 175 -8.82 3.23 7.78
N ALA A 176 -8.49 4.47 8.18
CA ALA A 176 -7.39 5.22 7.61
C ALA A 176 -6.02 4.57 7.87
N ILE A 177 -5.74 4.11 9.08
CA ILE A 177 -4.46 3.50 9.42
C ILE A 177 -4.32 2.12 8.79
N VAL A 178 -5.39 1.32 8.72
CA VAL A 178 -5.38 0.02 8.05
C VAL A 178 -5.09 0.19 6.56
N ARG A 179 -5.71 1.17 5.89
CA ARG A 179 -5.40 1.51 4.49
C ARG A 179 -3.92 1.86 4.30
N SER A 180 -3.39 2.77 5.11
CA SER A 180 -1.99 3.19 4.99
C SER A 180 -1.00 2.04 5.23
N VAL A 181 -1.30 1.20 6.22
CA VAL A 181 -0.51 0.01 6.58
C VAL A 181 -0.60 -1.07 5.49
N SER A 182 -1.76 -1.26 4.87
CA SER A 182 -1.92 -2.26 3.81
C SER A 182 -1.13 -1.88 2.56
N LEU A 183 -1.00 -0.59 2.22
CA LEU A 183 -0.09 -0.13 1.15
C LEU A 183 1.38 -0.46 1.45
N LEU A 184 1.81 -0.19 2.69
CA LEU A 184 3.17 -0.54 3.12
C LEU A 184 3.38 -2.05 3.04
N PHE A 185 2.39 -2.83 3.48
CA PHE A 185 2.47 -4.28 3.44
C PHE A 185 2.52 -4.81 2.01
N GLN A 186 1.69 -4.27 1.11
CA GLN A 186 1.69 -4.61 -0.30
C GLN A 186 3.07 -4.38 -0.92
N GLY A 187 3.71 -3.23 -0.63
CA GLY A 187 5.05 -2.95 -1.11
C GLY A 187 6.12 -3.90 -0.56
N LEU A 188 6.11 -4.17 0.74
CA LEU A 188 7.04 -5.14 1.36
C LEU A 188 6.85 -6.54 0.79
N TRP A 189 5.60 -6.94 0.52
CA TRP A 189 5.28 -8.23 -0.07
C TRP A 189 5.75 -8.32 -1.52
N PHE A 190 5.54 -7.27 -2.33
CA PHE A 190 6.07 -7.20 -3.70
C PHE A 190 7.59 -7.37 -3.75
N VAL A 191 8.33 -6.67 -2.88
CA VAL A 191 9.79 -6.84 -2.79
C VAL A 191 10.15 -8.27 -2.37
N ALA A 192 9.47 -8.81 -1.35
CA ALA A 192 9.68 -10.19 -0.89
C ALA A 192 9.47 -11.21 -2.02
N MET A 193 8.36 -11.11 -2.77
CA MET A 193 8.09 -11.95 -3.94
C MET A 193 9.19 -11.83 -4.98
N GLY A 194 9.60 -10.60 -5.31
CA GLY A 194 10.70 -10.33 -6.23
C GLY A 194 11.96 -11.14 -5.90
N PHE A 195 12.41 -11.08 -4.64
CA PHE A 195 13.59 -11.83 -4.21
C PHE A 195 13.37 -13.33 -4.09
N VAL A 196 12.23 -13.80 -3.59
CA VAL A 196 11.99 -15.23 -3.35
C VAL A 196 11.77 -15.99 -4.65
N LEU A 197 11.01 -15.42 -5.57
CA LEU A 197 10.62 -16.10 -6.80
C LEU A 197 11.62 -15.79 -7.95
N TRP A 198 12.16 -14.57 -8.02
CA TRP A 198 13.01 -14.11 -9.13
C TRP A 198 14.40 -13.59 -8.72
N GLY A 199 14.83 -13.81 -7.47
CA GLY A 199 16.14 -13.37 -6.98
C GLY A 199 17.34 -14.20 -7.52
N PRO A 200 18.57 -13.72 -7.29
CA PRO A 200 19.77 -14.46 -7.70
C PRO A 200 19.84 -15.81 -6.98
N GLY A 201 19.74 -16.91 -7.74
CA GLY A 201 19.80 -18.29 -7.22
C GLY A 201 18.45 -18.98 -7.03
N THR A 202 17.32 -18.38 -7.44
CA THR A 202 15.97 -18.95 -7.25
C THR A 202 15.51 -19.94 -8.32
N GLY A 203 16.33 -20.22 -9.34
CA GLY A 203 15.99 -21.12 -10.46
C GLY A 203 15.63 -22.57 -10.07
N ALA A 204 15.82 -22.95 -8.80
CA ALA A 204 15.41 -24.23 -8.24
C ALA A 204 13.95 -24.23 -7.71
N TYR A 205 13.38 -23.09 -7.34
CA TYR A 205 12.04 -23.04 -6.69
C TYR A 205 10.88 -22.92 -7.67
N SER A 206 11.09 -22.33 -8.85
CA SER A 206 10.09 -22.22 -9.91
C SER A 206 9.72 -23.59 -10.54
N ASN A 207 10.62 -24.58 -10.45
CA ASN A 207 10.46 -25.89 -11.05
C ASN A 207 9.87 -26.97 -10.10
N LEU A 208 9.56 -26.63 -8.84
CA LEU A 208 9.09 -27.60 -7.84
C LEU A 208 7.68 -28.17 -8.12
N GLY A 209 6.97 -27.66 -9.14
CA GLY A 209 5.62 -28.08 -9.52
C GLY A 209 5.49 -28.86 -10.84
N VAL A 210 6.57 -29.11 -11.60
CA VAL A 210 6.43 -29.57 -13.02
C VAL A 210 6.86 -31.02 -13.29
N ASN A 211 7.58 -31.70 -12.39
CA ASN A 211 8.07 -33.06 -12.71
C ASN A 211 7.18 -34.17 -12.13
N ASN A 212 6.31 -34.72 -12.98
CA ASN A 212 5.38 -35.83 -12.74
C ASN A 212 6.00 -37.24 -12.88
N ASP A 213 7.27 -37.43 -12.51
CA ASP A 213 7.92 -38.74 -12.68
C ASP A 213 8.36 -39.33 -11.32
N HIS A 214 7.73 -40.45 -10.96
CA HIS A 214 7.90 -41.31 -9.77
C HIS A 214 7.22 -40.88 -8.46
N GLU A 215 6.33 -41.74 -7.93
CA GLU A 215 5.56 -41.58 -6.68
C GLU A 215 6.39 -41.18 -5.43
N SER A 216 7.66 -41.58 -5.36
CA SER A 216 8.58 -41.22 -4.26
C SER A 216 9.14 -39.81 -4.40
N LEU A 217 9.38 -39.33 -5.63
CA LEU A 217 9.76 -37.95 -5.94
C LEU A 217 8.56 -37.02 -5.83
N ALA A 218 7.37 -37.47 -6.22
CA ALA A 218 6.11 -36.73 -6.05
C ALA A 218 5.82 -36.45 -4.56
N ARG A 219 5.99 -37.45 -3.67
CA ARG A 219 5.84 -37.26 -2.22
C ARG A 219 6.90 -36.33 -1.61
N GLY A 220 8.14 -36.41 -2.10
CA GLY A 220 9.22 -35.49 -1.72
C GLY A 220 8.95 -34.05 -2.17
N SER A 221 8.44 -33.88 -3.39
CA SER A 221 8.00 -32.61 -3.98
C SER A 221 6.84 -32.00 -3.19
N THR A 222 5.81 -32.77 -2.84
CA THR A 222 4.66 -32.25 -2.07
C THR A 222 5.07 -31.83 -0.65
N VAL A 223 5.97 -32.58 0.00
CA VAL A 223 6.49 -32.19 1.33
C VAL A 223 7.35 -30.93 1.23
N ALA A 224 8.18 -30.80 0.21
CA ALA A 224 8.98 -29.60 -0.03
C ALA A 224 8.11 -28.38 -0.35
N LEU A 225 7.06 -28.54 -1.18
CA LEU A 225 6.09 -27.50 -1.50
C LEU A 225 5.31 -27.04 -0.26
N ASN A 226 4.81 -27.98 0.55
CA ASN A 226 4.12 -27.65 1.80
C ASN A 226 5.04 -26.90 2.78
N ARG A 227 6.32 -27.28 2.86
CA ARG A 227 7.32 -26.54 3.64
C ARG A 227 7.52 -25.14 3.09
N ALA A 228 7.69 -24.98 1.78
CA ALA A 228 7.86 -23.67 1.15
C ALA A 228 6.63 -22.76 1.36
N GLN A 229 5.41 -23.28 1.22
CA GLN A 229 4.18 -22.54 1.52
C GLN A 229 4.07 -22.18 3.01
N SER A 230 4.49 -23.08 3.92
CA SER A 230 4.52 -22.76 5.35
C SER A 230 5.53 -21.65 5.68
N LEU A 231 6.69 -21.61 5.00
CA LEU A 231 7.67 -20.54 5.13
C LEU A 231 7.13 -19.23 4.55
N ALA A 232 6.38 -19.26 3.44
CA ALA A 232 5.69 -18.09 2.90
C ALA A 232 4.67 -17.53 3.89
N ASN A 233 3.86 -18.38 4.54
CA ASN A 233 2.90 -17.98 5.58
C ASN A 233 3.61 -17.37 6.80
N LEU A 234 4.73 -17.96 7.23
CA LEU A 234 5.54 -17.43 8.31
C LEU A 234 6.13 -16.05 7.94
N GLN A 235 6.69 -15.92 6.74
CA GLN A 235 7.23 -14.66 6.23
C GLN A 235 6.14 -13.57 6.19
N PHE A 236 4.97 -13.88 5.64
CA PHE A 236 3.80 -12.99 5.61
C PHE A 236 3.43 -12.51 7.01
N SER A 237 3.34 -13.44 7.96
CA SER A 237 2.97 -13.15 9.35
C SER A 237 4.01 -12.31 10.07
N LEU A 238 5.30 -12.57 9.84
CA LEU A 238 6.40 -11.81 10.44
C LEU A 238 6.48 -10.39 9.88
N ILE A 239 6.28 -10.20 8.57
CA ILE A 239 6.20 -8.87 7.96
C ILE A 239 5.04 -8.09 8.59
N LEU A 240 3.85 -8.69 8.68
CA LEU A 240 2.68 -8.05 9.30
C LEU A 240 2.94 -7.67 10.76
N ALA A 241 3.53 -8.57 11.55
CA ALA A 241 3.91 -8.29 12.93
C ALA A 241 4.92 -7.13 13.02
N GLY A 242 5.94 -7.11 12.14
CA GLY A 242 6.92 -6.04 12.06
C GLY A 242 6.29 -4.67 11.76
N ILE A 243 5.32 -4.62 10.85
CA ILE A 243 4.59 -3.38 10.55
C ILE A 243 3.79 -2.91 11.77
N TRP A 244 3.09 -3.80 12.47
CA TRP A 244 2.35 -3.43 13.68
C TRP A 244 3.26 -2.98 14.82
N VAL A 245 4.43 -3.59 14.97
CA VAL A 245 5.46 -3.11 15.92
C VAL A 245 5.89 -1.70 15.55
N PHE A 246 6.16 -1.42 14.28
CA PHE A 246 6.49 -0.07 13.80
C PHE A 246 5.37 0.94 14.08
N VAL A 247 4.12 0.62 13.75
CA VAL A 247 2.94 1.48 14.02
C VAL A 247 2.76 1.71 15.51
N GLY A 248 2.96 0.68 16.33
CA GLY A 248 2.91 0.76 17.79
C GLY A 248 3.96 1.72 18.34
N PHE A 249 5.21 1.60 17.90
CA PHE A 249 6.27 2.54 18.29
C PHE A 249 5.98 3.97 17.84
N LEU A 250 5.47 4.16 16.62
CA LEU A 250 5.10 5.47 16.11
C LEU A 250 3.98 6.10 16.94
N SER A 251 2.96 5.31 17.28
CA SER A 251 1.82 5.72 18.12
C SER A 251 2.24 6.06 19.55
N LEU A 252 3.17 5.30 20.13
CA LEU A 252 3.73 5.58 21.46
C LEU A 252 4.52 6.90 21.48
N LYS A 253 5.35 7.15 20.45
CA LYS A 253 6.05 8.44 20.30
C LYS A 253 5.08 9.60 20.18
N PHE A 254 3.97 9.40 19.45
CA PHE A 254 2.88 10.35 19.35
C PHE A 254 2.25 10.65 20.73
N LEU A 255 1.78 9.64 21.44
CA LEU A 255 1.12 9.79 22.75
C LEU A 255 2.03 10.46 23.79
N ARG A 256 3.31 10.10 23.80
CA ARG A 256 4.30 10.73 24.69
C ARG A 256 4.39 12.23 24.44
N THR A 257 4.45 12.64 23.17
CA THR A 257 4.54 14.07 22.82
C THR A 257 3.29 14.83 23.27
N VAL A 258 2.09 14.30 23.01
CA VAL A 258 0.83 14.95 23.43
C VAL A 258 0.72 15.05 24.95
N CYS A 259 1.10 14.00 25.67
CA CYS A 259 1.09 14.01 27.14
C CYS A 259 2.05 15.08 27.70
N MET A 260 3.23 15.22 27.11
CA MET A 260 4.19 16.26 27.49
C MET A 260 3.66 17.67 27.20
N ASP A 261 3.03 17.89 26.03
CA ASP A 261 2.43 19.17 25.66
C ASP A 261 1.29 19.54 26.65
N TYR A 262 0.42 18.59 26.97
CA TYR A 262 -0.67 18.80 27.93
C TYR A 262 -0.18 19.12 29.33
N ARG A 263 0.84 18.39 29.81
CA ARG A 263 1.47 18.63 31.11
C ARG A 263 2.06 20.04 31.19
N ARG A 264 2.76 20.46 30.15
CA ARG A 264 3.35 21.81 30.06
C ARG A 264 2.29 22.91 30.14
N ILE A 265 1.19 22.78 29.39
CA ILE A 265 0.09 23.75 29.40
C ILE A 265 -0.53 23.85 30.81
N ASN A 266 -0.72 22.71 31.48
CA ASN A 266 -1.24 22.71 32.85
C ASN A 266 -0.27 23.35 33.85
N GLU A 267 1.04 23.09 33.73
CA GLU A 267 2.07 23.72 34.57
C GLU A 267 2.10 25.24 34.39
N GLU A 268 2.01 25.74 33.14
CA GLU A 268 1.92 27.16 32.82
C GLU A 268 0.65 27.80 33.40
N ARG A 269 -0.51 27.12 33.30
CA ARG A 269 -1.78 27.58 33.88
C ARG A 269 -1.73 27.66 35.41
N THR A 270 -1.12 26.67 36.08
CA THR A 270 -0.96 26.70 37.55
C THR A 270 -0.05 27.83 38.03
N LYS A 271 1.04 28.11 37.30
CA LYS A 271 1.94 29.24 37.63
C LYS A 271 1.24 30.58 37.48
N HIS A 272 0.42 30.76 36.46
CA HIS A 272 -0.34 32.00 36.27
C HIS A 272 -1.37 32.22 37.39
N SER A 273 -2.12 31.17 37.77
CA SER A 273 -3.09 31.24 38.86
C SER A 273 -2.48 31.53 40.23
N GLN A 274 -1.24 31.08 40.50
CA GLN A 274 -0.54 31.41 41.75
C GLN A 274 -0.05 32.86 41.79
N ASN A 275 0.27 33.44 40.63
CA ASN A 275 0.74 34.82 40.53
C ASN A 275 -0.41 35.82 40.65
N ASP A 276 -1.59 35.48 40.13
CA ASP A 276 -2.78 36.35 40.17
C ASP A 276 -3.49 36.35 41.54
N GLY A 277 -3.29 35.30 42.36
CA GLY A 277 -3.83 35.20 43.73
C GLY A 277 -2.95 35.83 44.82
N ALA A 278 -1.80 36.42 44.44
CA ALA A 278 -0.83 37.04 45.37
C ALA A 278 -0.86 38.59 45.36
N VAL A 279 -1.86 39.18 44.71
CA VAL A 279 -2.14 40.64 44.67
C VAL A 279 -3.39 40.94 45.49
#